data_AF-A0A7C1BB23-F1
#
_entry.id   AF-A0A7C1BB23-F1
#
_cell.length_a   1.000
_cell.length_b   1.000
_cell.length_c   1.000
_cell.angle_alpha   90.00
_cell.angle_beta   90.00
_cell.angle_gamma   90.00
#
_symmetry.space_group_name_H-M   'P 1'
#
loop_
_entity.id
_entity.type
_entity.pdbx_description
1 polymer ?
#
loop_
_entity_poly.entity_id
_entity_poly.type
_entity_poly.pdbx_seq_one_letter_code
_entity_poly.pdbx_strand_id
1 'polypeptide(L)'
;MAKVLIATLYSPDPVLLAASRLGADKLILLVDKNPDEEQEKSYKLIKESLGRVVEVERVEVEVYDIVKIAEKSVEVIDNQSKNDEIFVNITAGRKTQALGLLFAAYARSNVVKKIAYNPEEDKTAVVWLPKLSFKLTESQREVLKALKNEDNTNISLKELAEKIGISRSMLYRNIEELKHMGYIEPDEIKLTDAGRIAIL
;
A
#
# COMPACT_ATOMS: atom_id res chain seq x y z
N MET A 1 -13.07 -17.44 8.22
CA MET A 1 -12.10 -17.13 7.15
C MET A 1 -12.91 -16.47 6.06
N ALA A 2 -12.87 -15.14 6.02
CA ALA A 2 -13.54 -14.35 5.00
C ALA A 2 -12.55 -14.06 3.85
N LYS A 3 -13.07 -13.91 2.64
CA LYS A 3 -12.33 -13.36 1.50
C LYS A 3 -12.55 -11.85 1.45
N VAL A 4 -11.50 -11.09 1.71
CA VAL A 4 -11.53 -9.64 1.73
C VAL A 4 -10.95 -9.12 0.42
N LEU A 5 -11.72 -8.33 -0.32
CA LEU A 5 -11.24 -7.60 -1.50
C LEU A 5 -11.02 -6.13 -1.13
N ILE A 6 -9.79 -5.66 -1.25
CA ILE A 6 -9.44 -4.24 -1.13
C ILE A 6 -9.23 -3.70 -2.55
N ALA A 7 -10.00 -2.69 -2.94
CA ALA A 7 -9.95 -2.16 -4.29
C ALA A 7 -9.97 -0.64 -4.31
N THR A 8 -9.26 -0.04 -5.27
CA THR A 8 -9.46 1.37 -5.64
C THR A 8 -10.74 1.52 -6.46
N LEU A 9 -11.42 2.66 -6.34
CA LEU A 9 -12.73 2.88 -6.97
C LEU A 9 -12.75 4.17 -7.80
N TYR A 10 -13.29 4.06 -9.02
CA TYR A 10 -13.80 5.19 -9.80
C TYR A 10 -14.97 4.73 -10.66
N SER A 11 -14.77 3.64 -11.40
CA SER A 11 -15.82 2.91 -12.11
C SER A 11 -16.22 1.62 -11.36
N PRO A 12 -17.47 1.15 -11.49
CA PRO A 12 -17.96 0.02 -10.71
C PRO A 12 -17.64 -1.34 -11.33
N ASP A 13 -17.58 -1.43 -12.65
CA ASP A 13 -17.43 -2.71 -13.40
C ASP A 13 -16.23 -3.55 -12.92
N PRO A 14 -15.00 -3.01 -12.79
CA PRO A 14 -13.84 -3.82 -12.40
C PRO A 14 -13.99 -4.40 -11.00
N VAL A 15 -14.59 -3.62 -10.10
CA VAL A 15 -14.80 -4.01 -8.70
C VAL A 15 -15.85 -5.12 -8.61
N LEU A 16 -16.98 -4.97 -9.31
CA LEU A 16 -18.04 -5.97 -9.36
C LEU A 16 -17.55 -7.30 -9.95
N LEU A 17 -16.76 -7.22 -11.02
CA LEU A 17 -16.14 -8.39 -11.66
C LEU A 17 -15.20 -9.11 -10.70
N ALA A 18 -14.31 -8.36 -10.03
CA ALA A 18 -13.35 -8.92 -9.09
C ALA A 18 -14.03 -9.54 -7.87
N ALA A 19 -15.00 -8.84 -7.27
CA ALA A 19 -15.75 -9.31 -6.11
C ALA A 19 -16.50 -10.62 -6.43
N SER A 20 -17.18 -10.67 -7.57
CA SER A 20 -17.95 -11.84 -8.01
C SER A 20 -17.04 -13.05 -8.29
N ARG A 21 -15.92 -12.85 -8.99
CA ARG A 21 -14.99 -13.94 -9.35
C ARG A 21 -14.24 -14.51 -8.15
N LEU A 22 -13.88 -13.65 -7.20
CA LEU A 22 -13.20 -14.09 -5.97
C LEU A 22 -14.18 -14.71 -4.97
N GLY A 23 -15.46 -14.37 -5.08
CA GLY A 23 -16.48 -14.67 -4.08
C GLY A 23 -16.16 -13.93 -2.78
N ALA A 24 -15.95 -12.61 -2.87
CA ALA A 24 -15.59 -11.80 -1.72
C ALA A 24 -16.73 -11.73 -0.70
N ASP A 25 -16.42 -11.93 0.57
CA ASP A 25 -17.36 -11.78 1.70
C ASP A 25 -17.37 -10.32 2.20
N LYS A 26 -16.24 -9.62 2.04
CA LYS A 26 -16.04 -8.22 2.41
C LYS A 26 -15.34 -7.46 1.29
N LEU A 27 -15.80 -6.26 1.03
CA LEU A 27 -15.29 -5.33 0.02
C LEU A 27 -14.94 -4.00 0.66
N ILE A 28 -13.67 -3.61 0.59
CA ILE A 28 -13.15 -2.35 1.12
C ILE A 28 -12.72 -1.48 -0.06
N LEU A 29 -13.37 -0.33 -0.23
CA LEU A 29 -13.20 0.55 -1.38
C LEU A 29 -12.43 1.80 -1.00
N LEU A 30 -11.24 1.97 -1.60
CA LEU A 30 -10.47 3.20 -1.50
C LEU A 30 -11.06 4.23 -2.45
N VAL A 31 -11.56 5.33 -1.89
CA VAL A 31 -12.19 6.43 -2.61
C VAL A 31 -11.49 7.74 -2.32
N ASP A 32 -11.67 8.75 -3.17
CA ASP A 32 -11.15 10.08 -2.89
C ASP A 32 -11.82 10.63 -1.62
N LYS A 33 -11.05 11.35 -0.81
CA LYS A 33 -11.56 12.21 0.27
C LYS A 33 -12.54 13.27 -0.27
N ASN A 34 -12.32 13.75 -1.50
CA ASN A 34 -13.20 14.68 -2.19
C ASN A 34 -13.74 14.01 -3.47
N PRO A 35 -14.65 13.05 -3.35
CA PRO A 35 -15.20 12.33 -4.50
C PRO A 35 -16.01 13.26 -5.39
N ASP A 36 -15.92 13.05 -6.70
CA ASP A 36 -16.86 13.65 -7.63
C ASP A 36 -18.18 12.86 -7.68
N GLU A 37 -19.17 13.38 -8.41
CA GLU A 37 -20.46 12.72 -8.56
C GLU A 37 -20.35 11.32 -9.20
N GLU A 38 -19.34 11.10 -10.05
CA GLU A 38 -19.18 9.83 -10.76
C GLU A 38 -18.71 8.75 -9.79
N GLN A 39 -17.70 9.03 -8.97
CA GLN A 39 -17.21 8.12 -7.95
C GLN A 39 -18.29 7.80 -6.90
N GLU A 40 -19.10 8.79 -6.51
CA GLU A 40 -20.25 8.57 -5.61
C GLU A 40 -21.33 7.66 -6.23
N LYS A 41 -21.67 7.89 -7.50
CA LYS A 41 -22.61 7.02 -8.24
C LYS A 41 -22.08 5.59 -8.32
N SER A 42 -20.78 5.42 -8.59
CA SER A 42 -20.14 4.11 -8.63
C SER A 42 -20.17 3.39 -7.28
N TYR A 43 -19.87 4.09 -6.18
CA TYR A 43 -19.94 3.52 -4.83
C TYR A 43 -21.36 3.07 -4.49
N LYS A 44 -22.36 3.92 -4.78
CA LYS A 44 -23.77 3.62 -4.54
C LYS A 44 -24.22 2.40 -5.33
N LEU A 45 -23.87 2.32 -6.62
CA LEU A 45 -24.20 1.18 -7.47
C LEU A 45 -23.63 -0.14 -6.91
N ILE A 46 -22.37 -0.15 -6.47
CA ILE A 46 -21.75 -1.33 -5.87
C ILE A 46 -22.50 -1.74 -4.59
N LYS A 47 -22.82 -0.78 -3.73
CA LYS A 47 -23.52 -1.03 -2.47
C LYS A 47 -24.93 -1.57 -2.70
N GLU A 48 -25.65 -1.06 -3.70
CA GLU A 48 -26.98 -1.57 -4.07
C GLU A 48 -26.91 -2.97 -4.69
N SER A 49 -25.87 -3.26 -5.47
CA SER A 49 -25.70 -4.52 -6.17
C SER A 49 -25.24 -5.66 -5.26
N LEU A 50 -24.27 -5.39 -4.38
CA LEU A 50 -23.60 -6.42 -3.56
C LEU A 50 -23.89 -6.31 -2.06
N GLY A 51 -24.32 -5.15 -1.55
CA GLY A 51 -24.40 -4.88 -0.11
C GLY A 51 -25.39 -5.74 0.69
N ARG A 52 -26.23 -6.53 0.01
CA ARG A 52 -27.11 -7.53 0.66
C ARG A 52 -26.39 -8.83 1.01
N VAL A 53 -25.29 -9.12 0.34
CA VAL A 53 -24.56 -10.41 0.43
C VAL A 53 -23.07 -10.22 0.74
N VAL A 54 -22.53 -9.01 0.57
CA VAL A 54 -21.14 -8.65 0.85
C VAL A 54 -21.12 -7.43 1.76
N GLU A 55 -20.25 -7.42 2.77
CA GLU A 55 -19.99 -6.24 3.59
C GLU A 55 -19.22 -5.20 2.77
N VAL A 56 -19.79 -4.02 2.54
CA VAL A 56 -19.16 -2.96 1.71
C VAL A 56 -18.76 -1.77 2.57
N GLU A 57 -17.46 -1.55 2.69
CA GLU A 57 -16.84 -0.45 3.42
C GLU A 57 -16.18 0.56 2.48
N ARG A 58 -16.17 1.82 2.92
CA ARG A 58 -15.51 2.94 2.23
C ARG A 58 -14.34 3.41 3.07
N VAL A 59 -13.20 3.62 2.43
CA VAL A 59 -12.01 4.24 3.05
C VAL A 59 -11.56 5.41 2.19
N GLU A 60 -11.52 6.59 2.79
CA GLU A 60 -11.10 7.81 2.11
C GLU A 60 -9.58 7.93 2.06
N VAL A 61 -9.05 8.34 0.91
CA VAL A 61 -7.61 8.54 0.69
C VAL A 61 -7.32 9.85 -0.04
N GLU A 62 -6.16 10.44 0.25
CA GLU A 62 -5.64 11.62 -0.48
C GLU A 62 -4.97 11.18 -1.79
N VAL A 63 -5.69 11.32 -2.89
CA VAL A 63 -5.39 10.63 -4.16
C VAL A 63 -4.09 11.00 -4.86
N TYR A 64 -3.38 12.07 -4.47
CA TYR A 64 -2.11 12.47 -5.09
C TYR A 64 -0.88 12.29 -4.18
N ASP A 65 -1.08 11.82 -2.95
CA ASP A 65 0.01 11.50 -2.01
C ASP A 65 0.16 9.98 -1.92
N ILE A 66 1.06 9.43 -2.74
CA ILE A 66 1.25 7.97 -2.86
C ILE A 66 1.68 7.34 -1.52
N VAL A 67 2.43 8.07 -0.69
CA VAL A 67 2.90 7.57 0.60
C VAL A 67 1.74 7.47 1.57
N LYS A 68 0.90 8.51 1.67
CA LYS A 68 -0.29 8.47 2.52
C LYS A 68 -1.30 7.41 2.07
N ILE A 69 -1.48 7.22 0.75
CA ILE A 69 -2.33 6.14 0.23
C ILE A 69 -1.78 4.78 0.66
N ALA A 70 -0.46 4.56 0.52
CA ALA A 70 0.17 3.32 0.95
C ALA A 70 0.05 3.09 2.46
N GLU A 71 0.30 4.12 3.28
CA GLU A 71 0.12 4.08 4.74
C GLU A 71 -1.31 3.69 5.12
N LYS A 72 -2.32 4.35 4.52
CA LYS A 72 -3.72 4.04 4.79
C LYS A 72 -4.10 2.64 4.31
N SER A 73 -3.58 2.21 3.17
CA SER A 73 -3.83 0.86 2.64
C SER A 73 -3.21 -0.23 3.50
N VAL A 74 -2.01 0.00 4.06
CA VAL A 74 -1.38 -0.89 5.02
C VAL A 74 -2.21 -1.00 6.30
N GLU A 75 -2.70 0.12 6.82
CA GLU A 75 -3.62 0.13 7.97
C GLU A 75 -4.87 -0.72 7.70
N VAL A 76 -5.48 -0.58 6.52
CA VAL A 76 -6.63 -1.39 6.10
C VAL A 76 -6.28 -2.88 6.07
N ILE A 77 -5.13 -3.26 5.52
CA ILE A 77 -4.67 -4.65 5.46
C ILE A 77 -4.43 -5.20 6.87
N ASP A 78 -3.74 -4.44 7.72
CA ASP A 78 -3.36 -4.87 9.08
C ASP A 78 -4.57 -4.96 10.03
N ASN A 79 -5.65 -4.25 9.75
CA ASN A 79 -6.91 -4.32 10.50
C ASN A 79 -7.75 -5.57 10.18
N GLN A 80 -7.39 -6.37 9.17
CA GLN A 80 -8.10 -7.61 8.86
C GLN A 80 -7.68 -8.76 9.78
N SER A 81 -8.52 -9.78 9.92
CA SER A 81 -8.15 -10.96 10.71
C SER A 81 -6.99 -11.70 10.05
N LYS A 82 -6.06 -12.23 10.87
CA LYS A 82 -4.95 -13.06 10.38
C LYS A 82 -5.41 -14.33 9.64
N ASN A 83 -6.67 -14.73 9.83
CA ASN A 83 -7.27 -15.89 9.19
C ASN A 83 -8.02 -15.55 7.90
N ASP A 84 -8.08 -14.28 7.49
CA ASP A 84 -8.77 -13.86 6.28
C ASP A 84 -7.87 -13.95 5.05
N GLU A 85 -8.48 -14.18 3.90
CA GLU A 85 -7.78 -14.18 2.61
C GLU A 85 -7.90 -12.81 1.97
N ILE A 86 -6.79 -12.05 1.96
CA ILE A 86 -6.77 -10.68 1.46
C ILE A 86 -6.40 -10.68 -0.02
N PHE A 87 -7.26 -10.08 -0.84
CA PHE A 87 -7.04 -9.84 -2.27
C PHE A 87 -7.01 -8.34 -2.53
N VAL A 88 -6.18 -7.92 -3.47
CA VAL A 88 -6.05 -6.52 -3.87
C VAL A 88 -6.43 -6.38 -5.34
N ASN A 89 -7.20 -5.36 -5.68
CA ASN A 89 -7.47 -4.98 -7.07
C ASN A 89 -7.13 -3.52 -7.30
N ILE A 90 -6.27 -3.24 -8.28
CA ILE A 90 -5.76 -1.89 -8.54
C ILE A 90 -6.30 -1.27 -9.83
N THR A 91 -7.40 -1.81 -10.36
CA THR A 91 -7.87 -1.49 -11.71
C THR A 91 -8.50 -0.10 -11.80
N ALA A 92 -9.50 0.17 -10.96
CA ALA A 92 -10.26 1.42 -11.03
C ALA A 92 -9.58 2.51 -10.19
N GLY A 93 -9.92 3.79 -10.38
CA GLY A 93 -9.31 4.88 -9.62
C GLY A 93 -8.16 5.58 -10.32
N ARG A 94 -7.60 6.60 -9.66
CA ARG A 94 -6.42 7.30 -10.18
C ARG A 94 -5.20 6.39 -10.11
N LYS A 95 -4.26 6.54 -11.06
CA LYS A 95 -3.01 5.77 -11.11
C LYS A 95 -2.23 5.83 -9.80
N THR A 96 -2.20 6.99 -9.14
CA THR A 96 -1.59 7.19 -7.83
C THR A 96 -2.26 6.37 -6.72
N GLN A 97 -3.59 6.24 -6.72
CA GLN A 97 -4.30 5.34 -5.79
C GLN A 97 -3.93 3.88 -6.04
N ALA A 98 -3.98 3.47 -7.32
CA ALA A 98 -3.64 2.11 -7.73
C ALA A 98 -2.20 1.74 -7.32
N LEU A 99 -1.25 2.63 -7.57
CA LEU A 99 0.16 2.44 -7.18
C LEU A 99 0.36 2.45 -5.66
N GLY A 100 -0.30 3.36 -4.92
CA GLY A 100 -0.23 3.38 -3.46
C GLY A 100 -0.75 2.08 -2.83
N LEU A 101 -1.89 1.58 -3.31
CA LEU A 101 -2.45 0.29 -2.88
C LEU A 101 -1.54 -0.89 -3.29
N LEU A 102 -0.93 -0.85 -4.49
CA LEU A 102 0.04 -1.85 -4.93
C LEU A 102 1.27 -1.88 -4.01
N PHE A 103 1.80 -0.72 -3.63
CA PHE A 103 2.95 -0.62 -2.73
C PHE A 103 2.62 -1.11 -1.32
N ALA A 104 1.42 -0.83 -0.81
CA ALA A 104 0.94 -1.43 0.44
C ALA A 104 0.86 -2.96 0.34
N ALA A 105 0.39 -3.49 -0.78
CA ALA A 105 0.36 -4.92 -1.02
C ALA A 105 1.76 -5.55 -1.04
N TYR A 106 2.78 -4.82 -1.51
CA TYR A 106 4.18 -5.27 -1.44
C TYR A 106 4.76 -5.20 -0.03
N ALA A 107 4.46 -4.14 0.72
CA ALA A 107 4.82 -3.99 2.13
C ALA A 107 4.18 -5.08 3.02
N ARG A 108 3.03 -5.62 2.61
CA ARG A 108 2.29 -6.70 3.28
C ARG A 108 2.16 -7.97 2.44
N SER A 109 3.19 -8.24 1.63
CA SER A 109 3.19 -9.35 0.68
C SER A 109 3.05 -10.74 1.33
N ASN A 110 3.35 -10.87 2.61
CA ASN A 110 3.16 -12.10 3.38
C ASN A 110 1.68 -12.40 3.69
N VAL A 111 0.82 -11.38 3.80
CA VAL A 111 -0.62 -11.55 4.12
C VAL A 111 -1.53 -11.36 2.90
N VAL A 112 -1.10 -10.57 1.90
CA VAL A 112 -1.87 -10.43 0.65
C VAL A 112 -1.76 -11.69 -0.19
N LYS A 113 -2.88 -12.35 -0.52
CA LYS A 113 -2.93 -13.61 -1.27
C LYS A 113 -2.63 -13.41 -2.76
N LYS A 114 -3.30 -12.46 -3.41
CA LYS A 114 -3.10 -12.12 -4.84
C LYS A 114 -3.42 -10.65 -5.12
N ILE A 115 -2.82 -10.12 -6.17
CA ILE A 115 -3.03 -8.76 -6.67
C ILE A 115 -3.55 -8.86 -8.10
N ALA A 116 -4.70 -8.27 -8.38
CA ALA A 116 -5.39 -8.32 -9.65
C ALA A 116 -5.42 -6.95 -10.36
N TYR A 117 -5.32 -7.01 -11.68
CA TYR A 117 -5.62 -5.93 -12.60
C TYR A 117 -6.54 -6.47 -13.71
N ASN A 118 -7.64 -5.77 -13.99
CA ASN A 118 -8.60 -6.14 -15.02
C ASN A 118 -8.51 -5.13 -16.16
N PRO A 119 -7.87 -5.48 -17.30
CA PRO A 119 -7.76 -4.57 -18.43
C PRO A 119 -9.15 -4.08 -18.89
N GLU A 120 -9.28 -2.79 -19.18
CA GLU A 120 -10.55 -2.23 -19.64
C GLU A 120 -10.91 -2.74 -21.05
N GLU A 121 -9.89 -3.05 -21.86
CA GLU A 121 -10.02 -3.55 -23.23
C GLU A 121 -10.57 -4.98 -23.28
N ASP A 122 -10.35 -5.77 -22.23
CA ASP A 122 -10.86 -7.14 -22.09
C ASP A 122 -11.50 -7.33 -20.71
N LYS A 123 -12.80 -7.06 -20.64
CA LYS A 123 -13.63 -7.24 -19.44
C LYS A 123 -13.68 -8.68 -18.92
N THR A 124 -13.10 -9.65 -19.62
CA THR A 124 -13.00 -11.04 -19.17
C THR A 124 -11.61 -11.40 -18.64
N ALA A 125 -10.58 -10.61 -18.93
CA ALA A 125 -9.22 -10.87 -18.49
C ALA A 125 -8.99 -10.50 -17.02
N VAL A 126 -8.10 -11.26 -16.37
CA VAL A 126 -7.49 -10.90 -15.09
C VAL A 126 -5.99 -11.07 -15.25
N VAL A 127 -5.26 -9.99 -15.08
CA VAL A 127 -3.80 -10.00 -14.97
C VAL A 127 -3.44 -10.11 -13.50
N TRP A 128 -2.74 -11.18 -13.14
CA TRP A 128 -2.21 -11.36 -11.79
C TRP A 128 -0.84 -10.69 -11.70
N LEU A 129 -0.77 -9.62 -10.93
CA LEU A 129 0.47 -8.89 -10.72
C LEU A 129 1.40 -9.68 -9.81
N PRO A 130 2.73 -9.58 -10.02
CA PRO A 130 3.70 -10.27 -9.18
C PRO A 130 3.60 -9.77 -7.73
N LYS A 131 3.80 -10.66 -6.77
CA LYS A 131 3.96 -10.29 -5.37
C LYS A 131 5.43 -10.01 -5.08
N LEU A 132 5.78 -8.73 -4.97
CA LEU A 132 7.11 -8.28 -4.59
C LEU A 132 7.18 -7.95 -3.09
N SER A 133 8.39 -7.86 -2.55
CA SER A 133 8.62 -7.47 -1.15
C SER A 133 9.82 -6.54 -1.05
N PHE A 134 9.75 -5.57 -0.14
CA PHE A 134 10.88 -4.70 0.20
C PHE A 134 11.81 -5.47 1.14
N LYS A 135 12.80 -6.16 0.57
CA LYS A 135 13.77 -6.97 1.33
C LYS A 135 14.79 -6.07 2.03
N LEU A 136 14.46 -5.61 3.23
CA LEU A 136 15.36 -4.89 4.12
C LEU A 136 15.89 -5.82 5.21
N THR A 137 17.19 -5.73 5.50
CA THR A 137 17.73 -6.31 6.75
C THR A 137 17.19 -5.56 7.95
N GLU A 138 17.23 -6.18 9.14
CA GLU A 138 16.81 -5.54 10.38
C GLU A 138 17.58 -4.23 10.63
N SER A 139 18.90 -4.25 10.45
CA SER A 139 19.75 -3.07 10.63
C SER A 139 19.41 -1.93 9.64
N GLN A 140 19.15 -2.25 8.37
CA GLN A 140 18.70 -1.25 7.39
C GLN A 140 17.32 -0.66 7.74
N ARG A 141 16.39 -1.51 8.20
CA ARG A 141 15.06 -1.07 8.64
C ARG A 141 15.15 -0.12 9.82
N GLU A 142 15.99 -0.39 10.80
CA GLU A 142 16.19 0.50 11.95
C GLU A 142 16.81 1.84 11.55
N VAL A 143 17.75 1.86 10.59
CA VAL A 143 18.26 3.11 10.01
C VAL A 143 17.13 3.93 9.37
N LEU A 144 16.33 3.33 8.49
CA LEU A 144 15.23 4.05 7.83
C LEU A 144 14.18 4.55 8.83
N LYS A 145 13.81 3.75 9.84
CA LYS A 145 12.90 4.19 10.91
C LYS A 145 13.45 5.37 11.69
N ALA A 146 14.75 5.34 12.02
CA ALA A 146 15.40 6.44 12.71
C ALA A 146 15.37 7.72 11.86
N LEU A 147 15.58 7.62 10.55
CA LEU A 147 15.51 8.77 9.63
C LEU A 147 14.07 9.29 9.40
N LYS A 148 13.03 8.45 9.58
CA LYS A 148 11.63 8.92 9.53
C LYS A 148 11.28 9.82 10.73
N ASN A 149 11.94 9.63 11.87
CA ASN A 149 11.65 10.42 13.06
C ASN A 149 12.29 11.82 12.94
N GLU A 150 11.45 12.86 12.95
CA GLU A 150 11.87 14.26 12.85
C GLU A 150 12.85 14.67 13.96
N ASP A 151 12.78 14.04 15.14
CA ASP A 151 13.72 14.26 16.25
C ASP A 151 15.18 13.90 15.90
N ASN A 152 15.38 13.09 14.85
CA ASN A 152 16.69 12.63 14.40
C ASN A 152 17.23 13.40 13.19
N THR A 153 16.53 14.44 12.73
CA THR A 153 16.94 15.21 11.54
C THR A 153 18.23 16.00 11.75
N ASN A 154 18.57 16.34 13.00
CA ASN A 154 19.73 17.17 13.34
C ASN A 154 20.80 16.45 14.18
N ILE A 155 20.70 15.14 14.36
CA ILE A 155 21.72 14.39 15.12
C ILE A 155 22.88 13.97 14.23
N SER A 156 24.08 13.92 14.79
CA SER A 156 25.27 13.44 14.08
C SER A 156 25.17 11.94 13.77
N LEU A 157 25.88 11.48 12.74
CA LEU A 157 25.99 10.05 12.43
C LEU A 157 26.51 9.21 13.61
N LYS A 158 27.33 9.81 14.48
CA LYS A 158 27.78 9.16 15.72
C LYS A 158 26.60 8.89 16.65
N GLU A 159 25.81 9.91 16.94
CA GLU A 159 24.66 9.82 17.84
C GLU A 159 23.58 8.90 17.26
N LEU A 160 23.38 8.93 15.94
CA LEU A 160 22.47 8.03 15.25
C LEU A 160 22.90 6.56 15.40
N ALA A 161 24.20 6.27 15.25
CA ALA A 161 24.74 4.92 15.45
C ALA A 161 24.55 4.44 16.90
N GLU A 162 24.82 5.30 17.87
CA GLU A 162 24.64 5.01 19.31
C GLU A 162 23.15 4.77 19.64
N LYS A 163 22.24 5.57 19.08
CA LYS A 163 20.79 5.45 19.29
C LYS A 163 20.22 4.15 18.71
N ILE A 164 20.68 3.74 17.53
CA ILE A 164 20.26 2.49 16.88
C ILE A 164 20.95 1.27 17.50
N GLY A 165 22.09 1.45 18.18
CA GLY A 165 22.85 0.37 18.78
C GLY A 165 23.72 -0.39 17.77
N ILE A 166 24.25 0.29 16.75
CA ILE A 166 25.14 -0.29 15.73
C ILE A 166 26.49 0.42 15.67
N SER A 167 27.51 -0.24 15.09
CA SER A 167 28.80 0.41 14.88
C SER A 167 28.70 1.51 13.81
N ARG A 168 29.56 2.53 13.89
CA ARG A 168 29.60 3.58 12.86
C ARG A 168 29.86 3.01 11.47
N SER A 169 30.79 2.07 11.35
CA SER A 169 31.11 1.41 10.08
C SER A 169 29.88 0.69 9.49
N MET A 170 29.05 0.07 10.33
CA MET A 170 27.80 -0.55 9.88
C MET A 170 26.78 0.50 9.44
N LEU A 171 26.63 1.60 10.19
CA LEU A 171 25.75 2.70 9.80
C LEU A 171 26.14 3.29 8.44
N TYR A 172 27.43 3.61 8.23
CA TYR A 172 27.92 4.12 6.95
C TYR A 172 27.62 3.16 5.80
N ARG A 173 27.90 1.87 5.97
CA ARG A 173 27.60 0.85 4.96
C ARG A 173 26.10 0.79 4.65
N ASN A 174 25.24 0.76 5.68
CA ASN A 174 23.80 0.71 5.48
C ASN A 174 23.29 1.96 4.76
N ILE A 175 23.78 3.16 5.10
CA ILE A 175 23.38 4.40 4.42
C ILE A 175 23.74 4.34 2.93
N GLU A 176 24.95 3.93 2.58
CA GLU A 176 25.37 3.83 1.18
C GLU A 176 24.56 2.78 0.40
N GLU A 177 24.29 1.62 1.00
CA GLU A 177 23.41 0.60 0.39
C GLU A 177 21.98 1.13 0.19
N LEU A 178 21.43 1.81 1.20
CA LEU A 178 20.07 2.36 1.16
C LEU A 178 19.95 3.51 0.14
N LYS A 179 21.01 4.31 -0.06
CA LYS A 179 21.10 5.29 -1.15
C LYS A 179 21.11 4.61 -2.51
N HIS A 180 21.92 3.57 -2.69
CA HIS A 180 21.97 2.80 -3.93
C HIS A 180 20.61 2.13 -4.26
N MET A 181 19.86 1.73 -3.23
CA MET A 181 18.49 1.21 -3.37
C MET A 181 17.44 2.29 -3.64
N GLY A 182 17.80 3.58 -3.55
CA GLY A 182 16.89 4.71 -3.74
C GLY A 182 15.96 4.98 -2.55
N TYR A 183 16.27 4.47 -1.35
CA TYR A 183 15.50 4.70 -0.13
C TYR A 183 15.94 5.94 0.65
N ILE A 184 17.17 6.39 0.43
CA ILE A 184 17.74 7.63 0.96
C ILE A 184 18.19 8.47 -0.23
N GLU A 185 18.06 9.79 -0.12
CA GLU A 185 18.55 10.74 -1.13
C GLU A 185 20.08 10.58 -1.35
N PRO A 186 20.58 10.71 -2.59
CA PRO A 186 22.01 10.52 -2.87
C PRO A 186 22.91 11.47 -2.08
N ASP A 187 22.50 12.74 -1.97
CA ASP A 187 23.30 13.83 -1.43
C ASP A 187 22.92 14.22 0.01
N GLU A 188 21.77 13.76 0.50
CA GLU A 188 21.23 14.11 1.82
C GLU A 188 20.88 12.85 2.63
N ILE A 189 20.96 12.93 3.96
CA ILE A 189 20.54 11.84 4.83
C ILE A 189 19.05 11.98 5.12
N LYS A 190 18.25 11.87 4.06
CA LYS A 190 16.80 12.05 4.09
C LYS A 190 16.13 10.91 3.35
N LEU A 191 14.98 10.46 3.85
CA LEU A 191 14.19 9.42 3.19
C LEU A 191 13.56 9.95 1.90
N THR A 192 13.62 9.12 0.87
CA THR A 192 12.75 9.25 -0.32
C THR A 192 11.36 8.69 0.00
N ASP A 193 10.39 8.91 -0.89
CA ASP A 193 9.08 8.24 -0.78
C ASP A 193 9.20 6.71 -0.84
N ALA A 194 10.12 6.17 -1.63
CA ALA A 194 10.40 4.74 -1.66
C ALA A 194 10.90 4.24 -0.30
N GLY A 195 11.78 5.00 0.37
CA GLY A 195 12.25 4.68 1.72
C GLY A 195 11.14 4.71 2.76
N ARG A 196 10.25 5.71 2.68
CA ARG A 196 9.06 5.83 3.55
C ARG A 196 8.10 4.66 3.37
N ILE A 197 7.92 4.18 2.14
CA ILE A 197 7.06 3.04 1.80
C ILE A 197 7.69 1.71 2.22
N ALA A 198 9.01 1.54 2.05
CA ALA A 198 9.68 0.27 2.31
C ALA A 198 9.67 -0.14 3.80
N ILE A 199 9.51 0.82 4.71
CA ILE A 199 9.44 0.58 6.16
C ILE A 199 8.02 0.34 6.69
N LEU A 200 6.98 0.58 5.87
CA LEU A 200 5.60 0.29 6.25
C LEU A 200 5.46 -1.18 6.60
#